data_AF-A0A5J5HA27-F1
#
_entry.id   AF-A0A5J5HA27-F1
#
_cell.length_a   1.000
_cell.length_b   1.000
_cell.length_c   1.000
_cell.angle_alpha   90.00
_cell.angle_beta   90.00
_cell.angle_gamma   90.00
#
_symmetry.space_group_name_H-M   'P 1'
#
loop_
_entity.id
_entity.type
_entity.pdbx_description
1 polymer ?
#
loop_
_entity_poly.entity_id
_entity_poly.type
_entity_poly.pdbx_seq_one_letter_code
_entity_poly.pdbx_strand_id
1 'polypeptide(L)'
;MKRWILTPDLFSTSVLASCYRDPIQKEIHFYLQEKLAGISQLEDAALAAFERVTREDYTTDQELYNTLIYDIIPVYYEFLTKLELIELTSPSLKRIHEDCVIGVNLQYKAFIRIAAALEDLDTGKIKEANSMLINACQLMACPYVYY
;
A
#
# COMPACT_ATOMS: atom_id res chain seq x y z
N MET A 1 -72.38 -15.34 15.29
CA MET A 1 -72.13 -16.79 15.07
C MET A 1 -70.87 -16.91 14.21
N LYS A 2 -69.69 -17.19 14.81
CA LYS A 2 -68.86 -18.43 14.67
C LYS A 2 -68.62 -18.81 13.19
N ARG A 3 -67.39 -18.95 12.65
CA ARG A 3 -66.15 -19.65 13.09
C ARG A 3 -64.95 -19.02 12.32
N TRP A 4 -63.86 -18.55 12.93
CA TRP A 4 -62.60 -19.24 13.28
C TRP A 4 -62.04 -20.22 12.24
N ILE A 5 -60.96 -19.82 11.55
CA ILE A 5 -59.82 -20.68 11.18
C ILE A 5 -58.54 -19.93 11.57
N LEU A 6 -57.67 -20.65 12.28
CA LEU A 6 -56.40 -20.27 12.88
C LEU A 6 -55.23 -20.66 11.95
N THR A 7 -54.10 -19.93 12.12
CA THR A 7 -52.67 -20.33 11.99
C THR A 7 -52.04 -20.45 10.58
N PRO A 8 -50.69 -20.41 10.43
CA PRO A 8 -49.62 -19.75 11.21
C PRO A 8 -48.49 -19.11 10.33
N ASP A 9 -47.51 -18.49 10.99
CA ASP A 9 -46.12 -18.20 10.60
C ASP A 9 -45.62 -18.52 9.18
N LEU A 10 -45.01 -17.52 8.51
CA LEU A 10 -43.64 -17.70 8.01
C LEU A 10 -42.91 -16.36 7.80
N PHE A 11 -42.16 -16.00 8.83
CA PHE A 11 -40.93 -15.22 8.70
C PHE A 11 -40.02 -15.98 7.71
N SER A 12 -39.81 -15.44 6.51
CA SER A 12 -38.76 -15.96 5.61
C SER A 12 -38.24 -14.82 4.75
N THR A 13 -37.32 -14.09 5.36
CA THR A 13 -36.34 -13.23 4.71
C THR A 13 -35.52 -14.06 3.73
N SER A 14 -35.95 -14.13 2.47
CA SER A 14 -35.10 -14.64 1.39
C SER A 14 -34.19 -13.53 0.90
N VAL A 15 -33.27 -13.09 1.76
CA VAL A 15 -32.03 -12.46 1.31
C VAL A 15 -31.21 -13.60 0.72
N LEU A 16 -31.47 -13.95 -0.53
CA LEU A 16 -30.47 -14.62 -1.36
C LEU A 16 -29.40 -13.59 -1.69
N ALA A 17 -28.66 -13.14 -0.66
CA ALA A 17 -27.31 -12.68 -0.84
C ALA A 17 -26.51 -13.92 -1.25
N SER A 18 -26.61 -14.26 -2.54
CA SER A 18 -25.52 -14.94 -3.20
C SER A 18 -24.32 -13.99 -3.07
N CYS A 19 -23.57 -14.14 -1.98
CA CYS A 19 -22.19 -13.72 -1.94
C CYS A 19 -21.48 -14.53 -3.01
N TYR A 20 -21.53 -14.05 -4.25
CA TYR A 20 -20.63 -14.45 -5.32
C TYR A 20 -19.24 -14.10 -4.79
N ARG A 21 -18.62 -15.09 -4.13
CA ARG A 21 -17.30 -14.97 -3.51
C ARG A 21 -16.34 -14.94 -4.69
N ASP A 22 -16.07 -13.74 -5.18
CA ASP A 22 -15.29 -13.48 -6.39
C ASP A 22 -13.96 -14.25 -6.28
N PRO A 23 -13.65 -15.16 -7.22
CA PRO A 23 -12.39 -15.91 -7.21
C PRO A 23 -11.16 -15.00 -7.09
N ILE A 24 -11.21 -13.78 -7.62
CA ILE A 24 -10.13 -12.79 -7.51
C ILE A 24 -9.89 -12.34 -6.06
N GLN A 25 -10.93 -12.23 -5.22
CA GLN A 25 -10.75 -11.82 -3.82
C GLN A 25 -9.94 -12.84 -3.01
N LYS A 26 -10.10 -14.13 -3.28
CA LYS A 26 -9.30 -15.18 -2.63
C LYS A 26 -7.84 -15.12 -3.07
N GLU A 27 -7.61 -14.86 -4.35
CA GLU A 27 -6.29 -14.71 -4.93
C GLU A 27 -5.55 -13.48 -4.36
N ILE A 28 -6.23 -12.35 -4.24
CA ILE A 28 -5.69 -11.13 -3.59
C ILE A 28 -5.37 -11.40 -2.13
N HIS A 29 -6.27 -12.07 -1.40
CA HIS A 29 -6.05 -12.39 0.01
C HIS A 29 -4.80 -13.26 0.22
N PHE A 30 -4.63 -14.29 -0.61
CA PHE A 30 -3.43 -15.11 -0.59
C PHE A 30 -2.17 -14.29 -0.93
N TYR A 31 -2.23 -13.43 -1.95
CA TYR A 31 -1.11 -12.54 -2.29
C TYR A 31 -0.71 -11.63 -1.11
N LEU A 32 -1.67 -10.99 -0.45
CA LEU A 32 -1.42 -10.13 0.71
C LEU A 32 -0.82 -10.91 1.89
N GLN A 33 -1.43 -12.05 2.26
CA GLN A 33 -1.05 -12.78 3.47
C GLN A 33 0.20 -13.64 3.32
N GLU A 34 0.40 -14.27 2.16
CA GLU A 34 1.43 -15.31 1.99
C GLU A 34 2.67 -14.77 1.27
N LYS A 35 2.52 -13.71 0.47
CA LYS A 35 3.64 -13.12 -0.29
C LYS A 35 4.08 -11.79 0.31
N LEU A 36 3.15 -10.85 0.51
CA LEU A 36 3.50 -9.50 0.97
C LEU A 36 3.79 -9.42 2.47
N ALA A 37 3.07 -10.14 3.32
CA ALA A 37 3.26 -10.07 4.78
C ALA A 37 4.69 -10.40 5.24
N GLY A 38 5.41 -11.24 4.48
CA GLY A 38 6.81 -11.59 4.79
C GLY A 38 7.80 -10.46 4.53
N ILE A 39 7.42 -9.42 3.79
CA ILE A 39 8.30 -8.32 3.36
C ILE A 39 7.77 -6.94 3.75
N SER A 40 6.49 -6.82 4.11
CA SER A 40 5.83 -5.55 4.45
C SER A 40 6.47 -4.83 5.63
N GLN A 41 7.07 -5.57 6.57
CA GLN A 41 7.79 -4.98 7.71
C GLN A 41 8.95 -4.07 7.29
N LEU A 42 9.55 -4.31 6.11
CA LEU A 42 10.59 -3.44 5.56
C LEU A 42 10.01 -2.10 5.09
N GLU A 43 8.88 -2.15 4.38
CA GLU A 43 8.16 -0.95 3.95
C GLU A 43 7.69 -0.15 5.17
N ASP A 44 7.03 -0.81 6.13
CA ASP A 44 6.55 -0.20 7.37
C ASP A 44 7.69 0.49 8.14
N ALA A 45 8.86 -0.17 8.26
CA ALA A 45 10.01 0.40 8.95
C ALA A 45 10.55 1.66 8.26
N ALA A 46 10.66 1.63 6.93
CA ALA A 46 11.12 2.76 6.15
C ALA A 46 10.13 3.94 6.18
N LEU A 47 8.82 3.66 6.07
CA LEU A 47 7.78 4.68 6.15
C LEU A 47 7.67 5.28 7.56
N ALA A 48 7.76 4.47 8.62
CA ALA A 48 7.79 4.96 9.98
C ALA A 48 9.02 5.84 10.26
N ALA A 49 10.19 5.49 9.69
CA ALA A 49 11.38 6.33 9.76
C ALA A 49 11.18 7.66 9.05
N PHE A 50 10.56 7.66 7.86
CA PHE A 50 10.23 8.87 7.12
C PHE A 50 9.21 9.76 7.86
N GLU A 51 8.14 9.18 8.40
CA GLU A 51 7.13 9.91 9.16
C GLU A 51 7.72 10.57 10.41
N ARG A 52 8.61 9.86 11.13
CA ARG A 52 9.27 10.38 12.34
C ARG A 52 10.01 11.69 12.10
N VAL A 53 10.65 11.86 10.94
CA VAL A 53 11.45 13.05 10.60
C VAL A 53 10.69 14.08 9.76
N THR A 54 9.41 13.84 9.43
CA THR A 54 8.60 14.74 8.61
C THR A 54 7.30 15.21 9.28
N ARG A 55 6.75 14.47 10.25
CA ARG A 55 5.41 14.72 10.80
C ARG A 55 5.40 15.39 12.18
N GLU A 56 6.14 14.85 13.17
CA GLU A 56 6.06 15.29 14.58
C GLU A 56 7.00 16.46 14.90
N ASP A 57 6.89 17.53 14.10
CA ASP A 57 7.85 18.63 13.97
C ASP A 57 9.05 18.22 13.13
N TYR A 58 9.04 18.63 11.85
CA TYR A 58 10.20 18.54 10.97
C TYR A 58 11.45 19.04 11.72
N THR A 59 12.40 18.14 11.95
CA THR A 59 13.54 18.46 12.81
C THR A 59 14.53 19.35 12.07
N THR A 60 15.22 18.80 11.06
CA THR A 60 16.14 19.56 10.20
C THR A 60 16.35 18.88 8.84
N ASP A 61 16.74 19.65 7.83
CA ASP A 61 17.19 19.15 6.52
C ASP A 61 18.31 18.10 6.65
N GLN A 62 19.22 18.31 7.61
CA GLN A 62 20.32 17.39 7.85
C GLN A 62 19.86 16.05 8.43
N GLU A 63 18.89 16.07 9.36
CA GLU A 63 18.34 14.85 9.94
C GLU A 63 17.48 14.08 8.94
N LEU A 64 16.67 14.78 8.14
CA LEU A 64 15.93 14.16 7.04
C LEU A 64 16.91 13.52 6.04
N TYR A 65 17.96 14.22 5.62
CA TYR A 65 18.97 13.69 4.70
C TYR A 65 19.64 12.43 5.29
N ASN A 66 20.11 12.50 6.54
CA ASN A 66 20.76 11.35 7.18
C ASN A 66 19.81 10.16 7.29
N THR A 67 18.57 10.39 7.70
CA THR A 67 17.56 9.32 7.80
C THR A 67 17.26 8.73 6.43
N LEU A 68 17.19 9.55 5.37
CA LEU A 68 17.02 9.07 4.00
C LEU A 68 18.17 8.15 3.56
N ILE A 69 19.42 8.59 3.76
CA ILE A 69 20.61 7.88 3.28
C ILE A 69 20.87 6.60 4.08
N TYR A 70 20.73 6.63 5.41
CA TYR A 70 21.16 5.54 6.27
C TYR A 70 20.04 4.58 6.66
N ASP A 71 18.79 5.06 6.75
CA ASP A 71 17.68 4.25 7.27
C ASP A 71 16.64 3.91 6.19
N ILE A 72 16.21 4.89 5.39
CA ILE A 72 15.06 4.72 4.49
C ILE A 72 15.47 4.08 3.18
N ILE A 73 16.38 4.71 2.40
CA ILE A 73 16.74 4.26 1.05
C ILE A 73 17.25 2.80 1.05
N PRO A 74 18.14 2.38 1.97
CA PRO A 74 18.62 0.99 1.98
C PRO A 74 17.52 -0.02 2.28
N VAL A 75 16.68 0.22 3.29
CA VAL A 75 15.60 -0.69 3.70
C VAL A 75 14.52 -0.76 2.64
N TYR A 76 14.15 0.39 2.06
CA TYR A 76 13.14 0.47 1.01
C TYR A 76 13.62 -0.18 -0.30
N TYR A 77 14.92 -0.10 -0.61
CA TYR A 77 15.51 -0.84 -1.73
C TYR A 77 15.45 -2.36 -1.52
N GLU A 78 15.71 -2.85 -0.30
CA GLU A 78 15.54 -4.27 0.04
C GLU A 78 14.08 -4.70 -0.14
N PHE A 79 13.11 -3.90 0.32
CA PHE A 79 11.69 -4.14 0.11
C PHE A 79 11.35 -4.26 -1.38
N LEU A 80 11.73 -3.26 -2.19
CA LEU A 80 11.48 -3.24 -3.64
C LEU A 80 12.09 -4.48 -4.31
N THR A 81 13.33 -4.83 -3.97
CA THR A 81 14.02 -6.00 -4.54
C THR A 81 13.26 -7.29 -4.21
N LYS A 82 12.77 -7.46 -2.98
CA LYS A 82 11.99 -8.64 -2.61
C LYS A 82 10.61 -8.64 -3.24
N LEU A 83 9.98 -7.48 -3.39
CA LEU A 83 8.70 -7.32 -4.06
C LEU A 83 8.82 -7.77 -5.53
N GLU A 84 9.84 -7.31 -6.26
CA GLU A 84 10.09 -7.67 -7.66
C GLU A 84 10.32 -9.18 -7.89
N LEU A 85 10.73 -9.91 -6.86
CA LEU A 85 10.98 -11.36 -6.92
C LEU A 85 9.71 -12.20 -6.69
N ILE A 86 8.56 -11.59 -6.41
CA ILE A 86 7.32 -12.33 -6.21
C ILE A 86 6.80 -12.87 -7.54
N GLU A 87 6.92 -14.18 -7.72
CA GLU A 87 6.35 -14.86 -8.88
C GLU A 87 4.86 -15.18 -8.67
N LEU A 88 4.03 -14.76 -9.64
CA LEU A 88 2.60 -15.00 -9.67
C LEU A 88 2.22 -15.81 -10.91
N THR A 89 1.21 -16.68 -10.79
CA THR A 89 0.72 -17.49 -11.91
C THR A 89 -0.54 -16.91 -12.56
N SER A 90 -1.37 -16.22 -11.77
CA SER A 90 -2.63 -15.61 -12.22
C SER A 90 -2.36 -14.33 -13.05
N PRO A 91 -2.86 -14.23 -14.30
CA PRO A 91 -2.66 -13.03 -15.14
C PRO A 91 -3.26 -11.75 -14.55
N SER A 92 -4.39 -11.85 -13.84
CA SER A 92 -5.01 -10.69 -13.18
C SER A 92 -4.16 -10.20 -12.00
N LEU A 93 -3.64 -11.12 -11.19
CA LEU A 93 -2.74 -10.75 -10.09
C LEU A 93 -1.40 -10.21 -10.57
N LYS A 94 -0.85 -10.74 -11.68
CA LYS A 94 0.39 -10.22 -12.28
C LYS A 94 0.26 -8.73 -12.57
N ARG A 95 -0.85 -8.31 -13.18
CA ARG A 95 -1.07 -6.90 -13.51
C ARG A 95 -1.16 -6.02 -12.26
N ILE A 96 -1.88 -6.47 -11.23
CA ILE A 96 -1.98 -5.75 -9.94
C ILE A 96 -0.60 -5.64 -9.29
N HIS A 97 0.19 -6.72 -9.32
CA HIS A 97 1.54 -6.75 -8.78
C HIS A 97 2.50 -5.85 -9.57
N GLU A 98 2.42 -5.84 -10.89
CA GLU A 98 3.18 -4.93 -11.76
C GLU A 98 2.89 -3.47 -11.41
N ASP A 99 1.62 -3.08 -11.27
CA ASP A 99 1.23 -1.72 -10.86
C ASP A 99 1.80 -1.37 -9.47
N CYS A 100 1.75 -2.32 -8.53
CA CYS A 100 2.34 -2.19 -7.19
C CYS A 100 3.87 -1.97 -7.24
N VAL A 101 4.59 -2.79 -8.01
CA VAL A 101 6.06 -2.65 -8.20
C VAL A 101 6.40 -1.30 -8.82
N ILE A 102 5.64 -0.84 -9.83
CA ILE A 102 5.85 0.48 -10.45
C ILE A 102 5.67 1.59 -9.41
N GLY A 103 4.61 1.51 -8.60
CA GLY A 103 4.34 2.47 -7.54
C GLY A 103 5.44 2.50 -6.47
N VAL A 104 5.85 1.34 -5.95
CA VAL A 104 6.93 1.22 -4.95
C VAL A 104 8.25 1.75 -5.52
N ASN A 105 8.60 1.41 -6.76
CA ASN A 105 9.80 1.94 -7.42
C ASN A 105 9.74 3.47 -7.60
N LEU A 106 8.56 4.03 -7.87
CA LEU A 106 8.40 5.47 -7.99
C LEU A 106 8.56 6.18 -6.63
N GLN A 107 8.03 5.60 -5.56
CA GLN A 107 8.24 6.10 -4.19
C GLN A 107 9.70 6.00 -3.76
N TYR A 108 10.38 4.90 -4.09
CA TYR A 108 11.82 4.73 -3.87
C TYR A 108 12.63 5.83 -4.55
N LYS A 109 12.36 6.09 -5.83
CA LYS A 109 13.01 7.18 -6.58
C LYS A 109 12.68 8.55 -6.00
N ALA A 110 11.49 8.73 -5.43
CA ALA A 110 11.13 9.97 -4.74
C ALA A 110 12.00 10.19 -3.50
N PHE A 111 12.26 9.17 -2.68
CA PHE A 111 13.18 9.28 -1.54
C PHE A 111 14.60 9.68 -1.96
N ILE A 112 15.13 9.07 -3.03
CA ILE A 112 16.42 9.48 -3.62
C ILE A 112 16.37 10.95 -4.08
N ARG A 113 15.26 11.35 -4.72
CA ARG A 113 15.06 12.71 -5.22
C ARG A 113 15.04 13.74 -4.09
N ILE A 114 14.41 13.42 -2.95
CA ILE A 114 14.42 14.26 -1.75
C ILE A 114 15.83 14.38 -1.20
N ALA A 115 16.58 13.28 -1.08
CA ALA A 115 17.96 13.32 -0.60
C ALA A 115 18.84 14.24 -1.48
N ALA A 116 18.74 14.09 -2.81
CA ALA A 116 19.43 14.96 -3.76
C ALA A 116 18.97 16.42 -3.67
N ALA A 117 17.69 16.67 -3.37
CA ALA A 117 17.17 18.02 -3.17
C ALA A 117 17.79 18.72 -1.97
N LEU A 118 17.98 17.99 -0.87
CA LEU A 118 18.58 18.49 0.37
C LEU A 118 20.08 18.75 0.18
N GLU A 119 20.77 17.85 -0.52
CA GLU A 119 22.20 18.00 -0.83
C GLU A 119 22.47 19.21 -1.74
N ASP A 120 21.65 19.39 -2.78
CA ASP A 120 21.81 20.46 -3.77
C ASP A 120 21.11 21.77 -3.40
N LEU A 121 20.38 21.81 -2.27
CA LEU A 121 19.52 22.91 -1.84
C LEU A 121 18.51 23.35 -2.94
N ASP A 122 18.02 22.39 -3.73
CA ASP A 122 17.21 22.64 -4.92
C ASP A 122 15.74 22.30 -4.68
N THR A 123 14.96 23.34 -4.40
CA THR A 123 13.52 23.26 -4.17
C THR A 123 12.72 22.74 -5.37
N GLY A 124 13.27 22.78 -6.59
CA GLY A 124 12.67 22.17 -7.78
C GLY A 124 12.63 20.64 -7.65
N LYS A 125 13.68 20.05 -7.09
CA LYS A 125 13.78 18.59 -6.83
C LYS A 125 12.75 18.13 -5.79
N ILE A 126 12.48 18.95 -4.77
CA ILE A 126 11.41 18.67 -3.79
C ILE A 126 10.03 18.61 -4.47
N LYS A 127 9.72 19.57 -5.36
CA LYS A 127 8.43 19.57 -6.07
C LYS A 127 8.27 18.34 -6.96
N GLU A 128 9.34 17.95 -7.65
CA GLU A 128 9.36 16.73 -8.45
C GLU A 128 9.14 15.49 -7.59
N ALA A 129 9.86 15.36 -6.48
CA ALA A 129 9.69 14.24 -5.55
C ALA A 129 8.27 14.14 -5.00
N ASN A 130 7.64 15.27 -4.64
CA ASN A 130 6.25 15.29 -4.18
C ASN A 130 5.27 14.79 -5.26
N SER A 131 5.49 15.16 -6.53
CA SER A 131 4.72 14.64 -7.66
C SER A 131 4.89 13.12 -7.81
N MET A 132 6.12 12.63 -7.64
CA MET A 132 6.42 11.20 -7.67
C MET A 132 5.70 10.44 -6.56
N LEU A 133 5.68 10.97 -5.32
CA LEU A 133 4.96 10.36 -4.19
C LEU A 133 3.44 10.29 -4.44
N ILE A 134 2.85 11.34 -5.00
CA ILE A 134 1.41 11.36 -5.36
C ILE A 134 1.12 10.28 -6.41
N ASN A 135 1.94 10.20 -7.46
CA ASN A 135 1.75 9.22 -8.53
C ASN A 135 1.99 7.78 -8.04
N ALA A 136 2.96 7.57 -7.14
CA ALA A 136 3.21 6.27 -6.53
C ALA A 136 1.98 5.77 -5.76
N CYS A 137 1.36 6.65 -4.97
CA CYS A 137 0.15 6.35 -4.22
C CYS A 137 -1.03 5.90 -5.11
N GLN A 138 -1.17 6.50 -6.30
CA GLN A 138 -2.20 6.10 -7.27
C GLN A 138 -1.99 4.68 -7.82
N LEU A 139 -0.74 4.24 -7.94
CA LEU A 139 -0.37 2.95 -8.52
C LEU A 139 -0.38 1.81 -7.49
N MET A 140 -0.03 2.11 -6.24
CA MET A 140 0.02 1.10 -5.16
C MET A 140 -1.36 0.65 -4.67
N ALA A 141 -2.45 1.18 -5.24
CA ALA A 141 -3.84 0.79 -4.95
C ALA A 141 -4.13 0.67 -3.44
N CYS A 142 -3.98 1.78 -2.69
CA CYS A 142 -4.46 1.98 -1.31
C CYS A 142 -4.91 0.72 -0.52
N PRO A 143 -4.01 -0.13 -0.01
CA PRO A 143 -4.30 -0.95 1.17
C PRO A 143 -4.00 -0.19 2.47
N TYR A 144 -3.44 1.04 2.38
CA TYR A 144 -3.07 1.89 3.53
C TYR A 144 -4.09 2.99 3.85
N VAL A 145 -5.23 3.04 3.15
CA VAL A 145 -6.32 3.95 3.54
C VAL A 145 -7.12 3.27 4.66
N TYR A 146 -6.80 3.74 5.86
CA TYR A 146 -7.47 3.53 7.14
C TYR A 146 -9.00 3.34 7.04
N TYR A 147 -9.48 2.48 7.94
CA TYR A 147 -10.87 2.23 8.38
C TYR A 147 -11.81 3.44 8.33
#